data_AF-A0AAN8ZBA1-F1
#
_entry.id   AF-A0AAN8ZBA1-F1
#
_cell.length_a   1.000
_cell.length_b   1.000
_cell.length_c   1.000
_cell.angle_alpha   90.00
_cell.angle_beta   90.00
_cell.angle_gamma   90.00
#
_symmetry.space_group_name_H-M   'P 1'
#
loop_
_entity.id
_entity.type
_entity.pdbx_description
1 polymer ?
#
loop_
_entity_poly.entity_id
_entity_poly.type
_entity_poly.pdbx_seq_one_letter_code
_entity_poly.pdbx_strand_id
1 'polypeptide(L)'
;MDATTPKYSKARYDEIVKEVSLYLKKVDYNTEKIPFVPVGHVETSVLKRGMVFTFGPSGLTTKVKSIEMHHEALQEALPSDSVGFNVKNATVKDLKCGYVASDSKNDPAKEAANFTSQIWFEKEPKFLKNGDAGFVKIVPTKPIVVETFFEYPSLGRFVVRDMRQMVVVGVIKQVEKKDPTGAKIT
;
A
#
# COMPACT_ATOMS: atom_id res chain seq x y z
N MET A 1 -11.53 1.44 25.03
CA MET A 1 -12.33 0.87 23.92
C MET A 1 -12.57 -0.64 24.07
N ASP A 2 -12.39 -1.21 25.28
CA ASP A 2 -12.66 -2.61 25.57
C ASP A 2 -13.69 -2.73 26.68
N ALA A 3 -14.97 -2.56 26.36
CA ALA A 3 -16.09 -3.00 27.19
C ALA A 3 -17.40 -2.67 26.47
N THR A 4 -17.99 -3.63 25.77
CA THR A 4 -19.45 -3.82 25.71
C THR A 4 -19.77 -5.11 24.98
N THR A 5 -20.58 -5.95 25.61
CA THR A 5 -21.25 -7.09 25.01
C THR A 5 -22.17 -6.61 23.87
N PRO A 6 -22.22 -7.27 22.69
CA PRO A 6 -21.59 -8.55 22.31
C PRO A 6 -20.18 -8.42 21.71
N LYS A 7 -19.31 -9.40 22.01
CA LYS A 7 -17.96 -9.55 21.44
C LYS A 7 -18.03 -9.56 19.90
N TYR A 8 -17.42 -8.57 19.26
CA TYR A 8 -17.10 -8.56 17.82
C TYR A 8 -18.22 -9.12 16.91
N SER A 9 -19.46 -8.69 17.15
CA SER A 9 -20.59 -9.11 16.31
C SER A 9 -20.63 -8.27 15.05
N LYS A 10 -20.47 -8.92 13.89
CA LYS A 10 -20.63 -8.29 12.58
C LYS A 10 -22.01 -7.62 12.44
N ALA A 11 -23.06 -8.23 13.03
CA ALA A 11 -24.40 -7.65 13.04
C ALA A 11 -24.45 -6.30 13.79
N ARG A 12 -23.74 -6.20 14.93
CA ARG A 12 -23.66 -4.95 15.70
C ARG A 12 -22.81 -3.89 14.97
N TYR A 13 -21.75 -4.31 14.29
CA TYR A 13 -20.97 -3.43 13.41
C TYR A 13 -21.83 -2.86 12.28
N ASP A 14 -22.57 -3.72 11.56
CA ASP A 14 -23.42 -3.31 10.45
C ASP A 14 -24.56 -2.38 10.91
N GLU A 15 -25.11 -2.60 12.11
CA GLU A 15 -26.10 -1.73 12.75
C GLU A 15 -25.53 -0.32 13.05
N ILE A 16 -24.36 -0.26 13.71
CA ILE A 16 -23.69 1.01 14.04
C ILE A 16 -23.29 1.77 12.77
N VAL A 17 -22.78 1.08 11.75
CA VAL A 17 -22.44 1.69 10.46
C VAL A 17 -23.69 2.29 9.80
N LYS A 18 -24.84 1.61 9.86
CA LYS A 18 -26.10 2.13 9.33
C LYS A 18 -26.59 3.35 10.12
N GLU A 19 -26.49 3.33 11.44
CA GLU A 19 -26.92 4.43 12.31
C GLU A 19 -26.05 5.68 12.12
N VAL A 20 -24.72 5.51 12.15
CA VAL A 20 -23.76 6.60 11.97
C VAL A 20 -23.84 7.19 10.55
N SER A 21 -24.02 6.35 9.52
CA SER A 21 -24.18 6.85 8.13
C SER A 21 -25.49 7.62 7.93
N LEU A 22 -26.59 7.23 8.59
CA LEU A 22 -27.84 8.00 8.59
C LEU A 22 -27.69 9.32 9.35
N TYR A 23 -26.97 9.33 10.47
CA TYR A 23 -26.70 10.54 11.23
C TYR A 23 -25.86 11.54 10.43
N LEU A 24 -24.77 11.07 9.80
CA LEU A 24 -23.93 11.89 8.94
C LEU A 24 -24.73 12.51 7.78
N LYS A 25 -25.60 11.72 7.13
CA LYS A 25 -26.51 12.24 6.08
C LYS A 25 -27.49 13.31 6.60
N LYS A 26 -27.97 13.20 7.84
CA LYS A 26 -28.87 14.19 8.46
C LYS A 26 -28.16 15.51 8.80
N VAL A 27 -26.87 15.46 9.08
CA VAL A 27 -26.02 16.65 9.35
C VAL A 27 -25.41 17.19 8.03
N ASP A 28 -25.96 16.77 6.89
CA ASP A 28 -25.51 17.14 5.54
C ASP A 28 -24.04 16.75 5.22
N TYR A 29 -23.47 15.83 6.02
CA TYR A 29 -22.22 15.18 5.70
C TYR A 29 -22.47 14.15 4.60
N ASN A 30 -22.06 14.48 3.39
CA ASN A 30 -22.11 13.56 2.27
C ASN A 30 -21.13 12.40 2.51
N THR A 31 -21.66 11.22 2.86
CA THR A 31 -20.89 9.99 3.15
C THR A 31 -20.01 9.53 1.98
N GLU A 32 -20.32 9.95 0.75
CA GLU A 32 -19.50 9.71 -0.44
C GLU A 32 -18.35 10.71 -0.58
N LYS A 33 -18.43 11.86 0.10
CA LYS A 33 -17.41 12.92 0.15
C LYS A 33 -16.64 12.97 1.47
N ILE A 34 -16.76 11.96 2.34
CA ILE A 34 -15.90 11.92 3.54
C ILE A 34 -14.45 11.95 3.05
N PRO A 35 -13.67 13.00 3.39
CA PRO A 35 -12.30 13.11 2.94
C PRO A 35 -11.53 11.94 3.53
N PHE A 36 -11.14 10.98 2.68
CA PHE A 36 -10.24 9.93 3.08
C PHE A 36 -8.84 10.54 3.20
N VAL A 37 -8.23 10.37 4.37
CA VAL A 37 -6.84 10.76 4.64
C VAL A 37 -6.03 9.48 4.71
N PRO A 38 -5.40 9.06 3.61
CA PRO A 38 -4.36 8.03 3.65
C PRO A 38 -3.30 8.39 4.69
N VAL A 39 -2.92 7.41 5.50
CA VAL A 39 -1.78 7.50 6.40
C VAL A 39 -0.70 6.59 5.85
N GLY A 40 0.51 7.11 5.73
CA GLY A 40 1.65 6.38 5.19
C GLY A 40 2.96 6.85 5.80
N HIS A 41 3.98 6.05 5.56
CA HIS A 41 5.36 6.37 5.90
C HIS A 41 6.08 6.84 4.64
N VAL A 42 6.77 7.97 4.72
CA VAL A 42 7.56 8.48 3.60
C VAL A 42 8.88 7.72 3.55
N GLU A 43 8.98 6.79 2.61
CA GLU A 43 10.17 5.95 2.45
C GLU A 43 11.32 6.70 1.77
N THR A 44 11.02 7.40 0.68
CA THR A 44 12.01 8.08 -0.15
C THR A 44 11.49 9.43 -0.63
N SER A 45 12.43 10.36 -0.86
CA SER A 45 12.16 11.72 -1.33
C SER A 45 11.27 12.55 -0.38
N VAL A 46 10.90 13.75 -0.84
CA VAL A 46 10.10 14.71 -0.07
C VAL A 46 8.69 14.75 -0.63
N LEU A 47 7.69 14.58 0.24
CA LEU A 47 6.29 14.75 -0.11
C LEU A 47 5.90 16.21 0.08
N LYS A 48 5.49 16.91 -0.99
CA LYS A 48 5.06 18.31 -0.90
C LYS A 48 3.61 18.49 -1.28
N ARG A 49 2.98 19.50 -0.69
CA ARG A 49 1.63 19.92 -1.06
C ARG A 49 1.56 20.27 -2.55
N GLY A 50 0.55 19.77 -3.24
CA GLY A 50 0.30 20.07 -4.65
C GLY A 50 1.09 19.22 -5.66
N MET A 51 1.95 18.31 -5.20
CA MET A 51 2.52 17.27 -6.06
C MET A 51 1.42 16.32 -6.57
N VAL A 52 1.72 15.64 -7.69
CA VAL A 52 0.83 14.66 -8.32
C VAL A 52 1.49 13.29 -8.24
N PHE A 53 0.82 12.33 -7.61
CA PHE A 53 1.32 10.97 -7.39
C PHE A 53 0.37 9.97 -8.01
N THR A 54 0.93 8.81 -8.31
CA THR A 54 0.19 7.64 -8.73
C THR A 54 0.24 6.59 -7.65
N PHE A 55 -0.91 6.00 -7.33
CA PHE A 55 -1.05 4.89 -6.40
C PHE A 55 -1.01 3.56 -7.13
N GLY A 56 0.11 2.86 -7.02
CA GLY A 56 0.21 1.45 -7.43
C GLY A 56 -0.44 0.54 -6.37
N PRO A 57 -1.04 -0.60 -6.76
CA PRO A 57 -1.12 -1.16 -8.10
C PRO A 57 -2.30 -0.61 -8.94
N SER A 58 -3.19 0.20 -8.35
CA SER A 58 -4.40 0.69 -9.04
C SER A 58 -4.14 1.63 -10.22
N GLY A 59 -2.97 2.27 -10.26
CA GLY A 59 -2.66 3.31 -11.24
C GLY A 59 -3.45 4.61 -11.06
N LEU A 60 -4.10 4.81 -9.90
CA LEU A 60 -4.87 6.01 -9.62
C LEU A 60 -3.93 7.21 -9.43
N THR A 61 -4.03 8.21 -10.29
CA THR A 61 -3.25 9.45 -10.18
C THR A 61 -4.05 10.54 -9.48
N THR A 62 -3.49 11.15 -8.43
CA THR A 62 -4.17 12.21 -7.66
C THR A 62 -3.19 13.29 -7.20
N LYS A 63 -3.74 14.42 -6.73
CA LYS A 63 -2.98 15.57 -6.23
C LYS A 63 -3.16 15.75 -4.72
N VAL A 64 -2.06 16.01 -3.98
CA VAL A 64 -2.12 16.24 -2.53
C VAL A 64 -2.65 17.64 -2.29
N LYS A 65 -3.64 17.71 -1.41
CA LYS A 65 -4.24 18.94 -0.91
C LYS A 65 -3.55 19.43 0.35
N SER A 66 -3.29 18.54 1.31
CA SER A 66 -2.66 18.84 2.60
C SER A 66 -1.88 17.63 3.09
N ILE A 67 -0.88 17.89 3.93
CA ILE A 67 -0.09 16.89 4.63
C ILE A 67 -0.20 17.25 6.11
N GLU A 68 -0.39 16.25 6.95
CA GLU A 68 -0.63 16.37 8.38
C GLU A 68 0.22 15.36 9.14
N MET A 69 0.87 15.79 10.22
CA MET A 69 1.63 14.95 11.12
C MET A 69 1.29 15.37 12.55
N HIS A 70 0.91 14.43 13.43
CA HIS A 70 0.56 14.72 14.83
C HIS A 70 -0.45 15.89 15.02
N HIS A 71 -1.45 16.00 14.14
CA HIS A 71 -2.46 17.07 14.13
C HIS A 71 -1.97 18.47 13.70
N GLU A 72 -0.77 18.57 13.14
CA GLU A 72 -0.24 19.80 12.54
C GLU A 72 -0.11 19.66 11.02
N ALA A 73 -0.49 20.72 10.30
CA ALA A 73 -0.34 20.76 8.85
C ALA A 73 1.11 21.06 8.48
N LEU A 74 1.73 20.20 7.67
CA LEU A 74 3.08 20.36 7.17
C LEU A 74 3.09 20.91 5.74
N GLN A 75 4.10 21.73 5.44
CA GLN A 75 4.38 22.22 4.08
C GLN A 75 4.95 21.08 3.20
N GLU A 76 5.84 20.30 3.79
CA GLU A 76 6.52 19.16 3.20
C GLU A 76 6.80 18.11 4.27
N ALA A 77 6.82 16.84 3.87
CA ALA A 77 7.22 15.72 4.72
C ALA A 77 8.51 15.10 4.18
N LEU A 78 9.41 14.77 5.09
CA LEU A 78 10.74 14.25 4.80
C LEU A 78 10.75 12.72 4.87
N PRO A 79 11.77 12.06 4.29
CA PRO A 79 11.97 10.64 4.50
C PRO A 79 11.99 10.30 6.00
N SER A 80 11.36 9.19 6.36
CA SER A 80 11.12 8.71 7.73
C SER A 80 9.92 9.32 8.46
N ASP A 81 9.21 10.29 7.89
CA ASP A 81 8.01 10.85 8.51
C ASP A 81 6.79 9.94 8.31
N SER A 82 6.00 9.80 9.37
CA SER A 82 4.68 9.14 9.31
C SER A 82 3.60 10.21 9.20
N VAL A 83 3.00 10.33 8.02
CA VAL A 83 2.10 11.45 7.70
C VAL A 83 0.74 10.97 7.23
N GLY A 84 -0.30 11.67 7.66
CA GLY A 84 -1.59 11.69 7.00
C GLY A 84 -1.55 12.70 5.85
N PHE A 85 -2.15 12.39 4.72
CA PHE A 85 -2.24 13.38 3.64
C PHE A 85 -3.59 13.29 2.94
N ASN A 86 -4.13 14.44 2.54
CA ASN A 86 -5.41 14.52 1.87
C ASN A 86 -5.19 14.56 0.36
N VAL A 87 -5.93 13.74 -0.39
CA VAL A 87 -5.84 13.64 -1.85
C VAL A 87 -7.15 14.05 -2.53
N LYS A 88 -7.06 14.67 -3.71
CA LYS A 88 -8.25 14.96 -4.53
C LYS A 88 -8.80 13.69 -5.17
N ASN A 89 -10.13 13.60 -5.25
CA ASN A 89 -10.86 12.61 -6.05
C ASN A 89 -10.53 11.14 -5.72
N ALA A 90 -10.18 10.85 -4.47
CA ALA A 90 -10.00 9.47 -4.01
C ALA A 90 -11.07 9.11 -2.98
N THR A 91 -11.60 7.89 -3.08
CA THR A 91 -12.52 7.33 -2.09
C THR A 91 -11.88 6.17 -1.34
N VAL A 92 -12.48 5.78 -0.20
CA VAL A 92 -12.04 4.64 0.62
C VAL A 92 -12.04 3.32 -0.17
N LYS A 93 -12.78 3.23 -1.28
CA LYS A 93 -12.82 2.03 -2.13
C LYS A 93 -11.61 1.93 -3.06
N ASP A 94 -11.03 3.06 -3.43
CA ASP A 94 -9.98 3.15 -4.44
C ASP A 94 -8.59 2.90 -3.85
N LEU A 95 -8.39 3.24 -2.56
CA LEU A 95 -7.14 2.99 -1.85
C LEU A 95 -7.30 1.89 -0.80
N LYS A 96 -6.28 1.03 -0.73
CA LYS A 96 -6.19 -0.03 0.28
C LYS A 96 -4.81 -0.02 0.92
N CYS A 97 -4.72 -0.58 2.12
CA CYS A 97 -3.42 -0.77 2.78
C CYS A 97 -2.49 -1.61 1.89
N GLY A 98 -1.23 -1.19 1.79
CA GLY A 98 -0.22 -1.81 0.93
C GLY A 98 -0.11 -1.19 -0.47
N TYR A 99 -0.90 -0.15 -0.78
CA TYR A 99 -0.69 0.64 -1.99
C TYR A 99 0.52 1.55 -1.81
N VAL A 100 1.27 1.74 -2.88
CA VAL A 100 2.49 2.56 -2.89
C VAL A 100 2.20 3.82 -3.67
N ALA A 101 2.43 4.98 -3.05
CA ALA A 101 2.35 6.28 -3.69
C ALA A 101 3.73 6.67 -4.23
N SER A 102 3.81 7.10 -5.47
CA SER A 102 5.06 7.64 -6.03
C SER A 102 4.79 8.76 -7.04
N ASP A 103 5.82 9.54 -7.39
CA ASP A 103 5.69 10.62 -8.35
C ASP A 103 5.18 10.09 -9.71
N SER A 104 4.10 10.70 -10.21
CA SER A 104 3.49 10.29 -11.47
C SER A 104 4.39 10.51 -12.70
N LYS A 105 5.40 11.41 -12.61
CA LYS A 105 6.21 11.81 -13.76
C LYS A 105 7.57 11.11 -13.84
N ASN A 106 8.22 10.93 -12.69
CA ASN A 106 9.59 10.43 -12.66
C ASN A 106 9.65 8.90 -12.56
N ASP A 107 8.93 8.32 -11.61
CA ASP A 107 8.93 6.88 -11.36
C ASP A 107 7.59 6.42 -10.74
N PRO A 108 6.55 6.23 -11.58
CA PRO A 108 5.24 5.80 -11.09
C PRO A 108 5.28 4.35 -10.61
N ALA A 109 4.71 4.10 -9.43
CA ALA A 109 4.57 2.78 -8.83
C ALA A 109 3.64 1.92 -9.67
N LYS A 110 4.11 0.73 -10.06
CA LYS A 110 3.39 -0.19 -10.94
C LYS A 110 3.19 -1.54 -10.28
N GLU A 111 2.13 -2.22 -10.68
CA GLU A 111 1.88 -3.60 -10.29
C GLU A 111 3.02 -4.49 -10.79
N ALA A 112 3.55 -5.35 -9.92
CA ALA A 112 4.51 -6.37 -10.31
C ALA A 112 3.77 -7.57 -10.93
N ALA A 113 4.11 -7.93 -12.17
CA ALA A 113 3.61 -9.14 -12.81
C ALA A 113 4.28 -10.38 -12.21
N ASN A 114 5.59 -10.30 -11.97
CA ASN A 114 6.36 -11.29 -11.24
C ASN A 114 7.69 -10.68 -10.77
N PHE A 115 8.39 -11.34 -9.85
CA PHE A 115 9.69 -10.90 -9.39
C PHE A 115 10.60 -12.07 -9.05
N THR A 116 11.90 -11.87 -9.25
CA THR A 116 12.94 -12.87 -8.94
C THR A 116 13.64 -12.46 -7.66
N SER A 117 13.62 -13.34 -6.67
CA SER A 117 14.29 -13.15 -5.39
C SER A 117 15.51 -14.07 -5.26
N GLN A 118 16.61 -13.55 -4.70
CA GLN A 118 17.82 -14.35 -4.45
C GLN A 118 17.78 -15.01 -3.09
N ILE A 119 18.11 -16.30 -3.10
CA ILE A 119 18.72 -17.06 -2.03
C ILE A 119 19.79 -17.96 -2.78
N TRP A 120 20.98 -18.23 -2.24
CA TRP A 120 22.21 -18.72 -2.94
C TRP A 120 22.39 -20.24 -3.27
N PHE A 121 22.42 -20.64 -4.56
CA PHE A 121 22.74 -22.02 -5.02
C PHE A 121 23.49 -22.13 -6.37
N GLU A 122 24.13 -23.29 -6.59
CA GLU A 122 24.89 -23.65 -7.81
C GLU A 122 24.15 -24.54 -8.84
N LYS A 123 23.03 -25.21 -8.49
CA LYS A 123 22.26 -26.08 -9.41
C LYS A 123 20.77 -25.93 -9.22
N GLU A 124 19.99 -25.94 -10.31
CA GLU A 124 18.52 -25.91 -10.31
C GLU A 124 17.94 -27.12 -9.53
N PRO A 125 17.50 -26.94 -8.28
CA PRO A 125 17.01 -28.05 -7.46
C PRO A 125 15.50 -28.24 -7.68
N LYS A 126 15.02 -29.49 -7.60
CA LYS A 126 13.58 -29.79 -7.72
C LYS A 126 12.74 -29.25 -6.55
N PHE A 127 13.35 -29.09 -5.37
CA PHE A 127 12.72 -28.54 -4.17
C PHE A 127 13.78 -27.96 -3.23
N LEU A 128 13.37 -27.05 -2.34
CA LEU A 128 14.20 -26.40 -1.33
C LEU A 128 13.90 -27.00 0.05
N LYS A 129 14.92 -27.23 0.86
CA LYS A 129 14.82 -27.66 2.27
C LYS A 129 15.09 -26.49 3.22
N ASN A 130 14.99 -26.73 4.53
CA ASN A 130 15.38 -25.72 5.50
C ASN A 130 16.91 -25.50 5.44
N GLY A 131 17.35 -24.24 5.45
CA GLY A 131 18.74 -23.84 5.26
C GLY A 131 19.14 -23.67 3.79
N ASP A 132 18.28 -24.08 2.86
CA ASP A 132 18.51 -23.96 1.44
C ASP A 132 18.21 -22.54 0.93
N ALA A 133 18.88 -22.19 -0.15
CA ALA A 133 18.94 -20.84 -0.64
C ALA A 133 18.88 -20.82 -2.18
N GLY A 134 17.74 -20.64 -2.84
CA GLY A 134 17.65 -20.56 -4.32
C GLY A 134 17.14 -19.24 -4.90
N PHE A 135 17.40 -19.00 -6.19
CA PHE A 135 16.68 -17.99 -6.96
C PHE A 135 15.27 -18.50 -7.25
N VAL A 136 14.26 -17.75 -6.85
CA VAL A 136 12.85 -18.13 -7.03
C VAL A 136 12.13 -17.02 -7.80
N LYS A 137 11.44 -17.41 -8.87
CA LYS A 137 10.47 -16.55 -9.56
C LYS A 137 9.14 -16.65 -8.82
N ILE A 138 8.69 -15.53 -8.27
CA ILE A 138 7.43 -15.42 -7.52
C ILE A 138 6.41 -14.68 -8.39
N VAL A 139 5.24 -15.29 -8.53
CA VAL A 139 4.09 -14.70 -9.23
C VAL A 139 3.03 -14.37 -8.17
N PRO A 140 2.75 -13.08 -7.91
CA PRO A 140 1.75 -12.70 -6.93
C PRO A 140 0.34 -13.02 -7.44
N THR A 141 -0.51 -13.56 -6.56
CA THR A 141 -1.92 -13.86 -6.88
C THR A 141 -2.84 -12.65 -6.72
N LYS A 142 -2.41 -11.65 -5.97
CA LYS A 142 -3.08 -10.37 -5.80
C LYS A 142 -2.18 -9.25 -6.32
N PRO A 143 -2.74 -8.15 -6.86
CA PRO A 143 -1.96 -7.00 -7.27
C PRO A 143 -1.13 -6.47 -6.10
N ILE A 144 0.19 -6.41 -6.28
CA ILE A 144 1.13 -5.84 -5.32
C ILE A 144 2.14 -4.96 -6.06
N VAL A 145 2.72 -4.00 -5.34
CA VAL A 145 3.87 -3.23 -5.80
C VAL A 145 5.09 -3.72 -5.03
N VAL A 146 6.13 -4.09 -5.75
CA VAL A 146 7.43 -4.45 -5.19
C VAL A 146 8.51 -3.85 -6.07
N GLU A 147 9.66 -3.59 -5.49
CA GLU A 147 10.81 -2.99 -6.19
C GLU A 147 12.08 -3.78 -5.90
N THR A 148 13.14 -3.50 -6.66
CA THR A 148 14.43 -4.13 -6.41
C THR A 148 15.02 -3.63 -5.09
N PHE A 149 15.72 -4.52 -4.39
CA PHE A 149 16.33 -4.19 -3.11
C PHE A 149 17.39 -3.07 -3.19
N PHE A 150 18.10 -3.00 -4.31
CA PHE A 150 19.16 -2.01 -4.51
C PHE A 150 18.61 -0.61 -4.74
N GLU A 151 17.46 -0.49 -5.41
CA GLU A 151 16.81 0.80 -5.66
C GLU A 151 15.96 1.23 -4.45
N TYR A 152 15.13 0.31 -3.93
CA TYR A 152 14.20 0.58 -2.83
C TYR A 152 14.27 -0.53 -1.76
N PRO A 153 15.18 -0.43 -0.77
CA PRO A 153 15.42 -1.46 0.23
C PRO A 153 14.21 -1.84 1.10
N SER A 154 13.26 -0.93 1.29
CA SER A 154 12.03 -1.18 2.08
C SER A 154 10.99 -1.99 1.32
N LEU A 155 10.92 -1.84 0.00
CA LEU A 155 10.01 -2.61 -0.87
C LEU A 155 10.63 -3.89 -1.44
N GLY A 156 11.97 -4.00 -1.38
CA GLY A 156 12.72 -5.15 -1.90
C GLY A 156 12.96 -6.29 -0.90
N ARG A 157 12.43 -6.22 0.33
CA ARG A 157 12.52 -7.29 1.34
C ARG A 157 11.14 -7.86 1.60
N PHE A 158 11.03 -9.18 1.67
CA PHE A 158 9.76 -9.83 2.00
C PHE A 158 9.98 -11.09 2.83
N VAL A 159 8.89 -11.53 3.46
CA VAL A 159 8.83 -12.78 4.20
C VAL A 159 7.64 -13.58 3.71
N VAL A 160 7.86 -14.86 3.43
CA VAL A 160 6.78 -15.80 3.13
C VAL A 160 6.40 -16.48 4.43
N ARG A 161 5.09 -16.57 4.67
CA ARG A 161 4.53 -17.22 5.85
C ARG A 161 3.62 -18.36 5.43
N ASP A 162 3.78 -19.49 6.11
CA ASP A 162 2.86 -20.60 6.08
C ASP A 162 2.42 -20.93 7.51
N MET A 163 1.14 -21.23 7.72
CA MET A 163 0.57 -21.50 9.05
C MET A 163 0.99 -20.49 10.15
N ARG A 164 1.08 -19.19 9.81
CA ARG A 164 1.56 -18.08 10.67
C ARG A 164 3.04 -18.14 11.08
N GLN A 165 3.80 -19.12 10.61
CA GLN A 165 5.23 -19.21 10.79
C GLN A 165 5.96 -18.61 9.58
N MET A 166 7.10 -17.99 9.83
CA MET A 166 7.97 -17.51 8.76
C MET A 166 8.71 -18.71 8.17
N VAL A 167 8.53 -18.94 6.87
CA VAL A 167 9.15 -20.07 6.18
C VAL A 167 10.29 -19.63 5.26
N VAL A 168 10.22 -18.41 4.73
CA VAL A 168 11.25 -17.86 3.83
C VAL A 168 11.45 -16.37 4.12
N VAL A 169 12.71 -15.94 4.10
CA VAL A 169 13.09 -14.53 4.00
C VAL A 169 13.73 -14.34 2.62
N GLY A 170 13.28 -13.32 1.90
CA GLY A 170 13.73 -13.07 0.53
C GLY A 170 14.08 -11.62 0.29
N VAL A 171 15.02 -11.43 -0.63
CA VAL A 171 15.43 -10.13 -1.16
C VAL A 171 15.19 -10.13 -2.66
N ILE A 172 14.49 -9.11 -3.16
CA ILE A 172 14.11 -8.96 -4.56
C ILE A 172 15.31 -8.43 -5.35
N LYS A 173 15.67 -9.14 -6.41
CA LYS A 173 16.75 -8.73 -7.32
C LYS A 173 16.24 -8.10 -8.59
N GLN A 174 15.12 -8.60 -9.10
CA GLN A 174 14.55 -8.16 -10.35
C GLN A 174 13.02 -8.21 -10.27
N VAL A 175 12.36 -7.23 -10.89
CA VAL A 175 10.91 -7.15 -10.97
C VAL A 175 10.51 -6.99 -12.43
N GLU A 176 9.59 -7.83 -12.89
CA GLU A 176 8.86 -7.63 -14.14
C GLU A 176 7.58 -6.86 -13.80
N LYS A 177 7.53 -5.58 -14.18
CA LYS A 177 6.36 -4.71 -13.98
C LYS A 177 5.31 -5.02 -15.06
N LYS A 178 4.04 -5.01 -14.67
CA LYS A 178 2.92 -5.19 -15.60
C LYS A 178 2.71 -3.92 -16.42
N ASP A 179 2.39 -4.07 -17.70
CA ASP A 179 2.10 -2.93 -18.57
C ASP A 179 0.92 -2.11 -18.06
N PRO A 180 0.97 -0.77 -18.15
CA PRO A 180 -0.05 0.13 -17.62
C PRO A 180 -1.32 0.13 -18.50
N THR A 181 -1.99 -1.02 -18.62
CA THR A 181 -3.14 -1.20 -19.52
C THR A 181 -4.48 -0.83 -18.84
N GLY A 182 -4.48 0.10 -17.89
CA GLY A 182 -5.68 0.41 -17.12
C GLY A 182 -5.61 1.63 -16.21
N ALA A 183 -4.66 2.55 -16.42
CA ALA A 183 -4.60 3.78 -15.64
C ALA A 183 -5.89 4.60 -15.86
N LYS A 184 -6.80 4.59 -14.88
CA LYS A 184 -7.94 5.51 -14.86
C LYS A 184 -7.42 6.89 -14.51
N ILE A 185 -7.21 7.72 -15.53
CA ILE A 185 -7.00 9.17 -15.35
C ILE A 185 -8.37 9.74 -14.92
N THR A 186 -8.49 10.20 -13.67
CA THR A 186 -9.71 10.82 -13.12
C THR A 186 -9.40 12.21 -12.58
#